data_AF-A0A2D6QFY7-F1
#
_entry.id   AF-A0A2D6QFY7-F1
#
_cell.length_a   1.000
_cell.length_b   1.000
_cell.length_c   1.000
_cell.angle_alpha   90.00
_cell.angle_beta   90.00
_cell.angle_gamma   90.00
#
_symmetry.space_group_name_H-M   'P 1'
#
loop_
_entity.id
_entity.type
_entity.pdbx_description
1 polymer ?
#
loop_
_entity_poly.entity_id
_entity_poly.type
_entity_poly.pdbx_seq_one_letter_code
_entity_poly.pdbx_strand_id
1 'polypeptide(L)'
;MGGLAPDDAEPMDDGTRGYVRQAWRAVEQATGASFNWEFWSECQPRRSTYPACRAVLLAERLRSGAGPLMFDRIQQAYYQEARNPSDAETLVALGRDLELDDGVFERELSSPGTQALLEADLKFRRELNVHSFPTLILESGDKRVVLTEGYSDAEQVLAQLPRGANP
;
A
#
# COMPACT_ATOMS: atom_id res chain seq x y z
N MET A 1 5.13 -0.94 5.95
CA MET A 1 4.05 -1.30 5.01
C MET A 1 2.78 -1.67 5.75
N GLY A 2 1.61 -1.45 5.14
CA GLY A 2 0.31 -1.66 5.79
C GLY A 2 -0.09 -3.13 5.92
N GLY A 3 0.07 -3.96 4.89
CA GLY A 3 -0.21 -5.40 4.94
C GLY A 3 -1.57 -5.75 5.54
N LEU A 4 -2.64 -5.40 4.81
CA LEU A 4 -4.04 -5.57 5.22
C LEU A 4 -4.50 -7.03 5.21
N ALA A 5 -3.95 -7.84 4.31
CA ALA A 5 -4.33 -9.22 4.10
C ALA A 5 -3.15 -10.04 3.53
N PRO A 6 -2.99 -11.30 4.00
CA PRO A 6 -1.90 -12.19 3.62
C PRO A 6 -1.97 -12.64 2.16
N ASP A 7 -1.06 -13.52 1.76
CA ASP A 7 -1.11 -14.17 0.46
C ASP A 7 -2.34 -15.07 0.38
N ASP A 8 -3.14 -14.85 -0.65
CA ASP A 8 -4.36 -15.61 -0.92
C ASP A 8 -4.57 -15.71 -2.43
N ALA A 9 -4.84 -16.93 -2.89
CA ALA A 9 -5.13 -17.24 -4.29
C ALA A 9 -6.63 -17.21 -4.58
N GLU A 10 -7.48 -17.23 -3.55
CA GLU A 10 -8.92 -17.24 -3.71
C GLU A 10 -9.44 -15.87 -4.17
N PRO A 11 -10.32 -15.84 -5.18
CA PRO A 11 -11.06 -14.64 -5.55
C PRO A 11 -11.84 -14.08 -4.36
N MET A 12 -11.95 -12.75 -4.28
CA MET A 12 -12.83 -12.11 -3.30
C MET A 12 -14.27 -12.60 -3.49
N ASP A 13 -14.91 -12.99 -2.40
CA ASP A 13 -16.35 -13.26 -2.37
C ASP A 13 -17.17 -11.98 -2.58
N ASP A 14 -18.48 -12.14 -2.84
CA ASP A 14 -19.37 -11.01 -3.13
C ASP A 14 -19.46 -10.01 -1.97
N GLY A 15 -19.36 -10.49 -0.72
CA GLY A 15 -19.35 -9.64 0.46
C GLY A 15 -18.13 -8.72 0.50
N THR A 16 -16.95 -9.29 0.29
CA THR A 16 -15.67 -8.57 0.27
C THR A 16 -15.62 -7.61 -0.93
N ARG A 17 -16.07 -8.05 -2.12
CA ARG A 17 -16.20 -7.18 -3.30
C ARG A 17 -17.12 -5.99 -3.01
N GLY A 18 -18.27 -6.24 -2.40
CA GLY A 18 -19.22 -5.20 -2.01
C GLY A 18 -18.62 -4.17 -1.05
N TYR A 19 -17.93 -4.65 -0.01
CA TYR A 19 -17.23 -3.82 0.96
C TYR A 19 -16.17 -2.92 0.31
N VAL A 20 -15.28 -3.48 -0.52
CA VAL A 20 -14.19 -2.70 -1.14
C VAL A 20 -14.75 -1.69 -2.14
N ARG A 21 -15.79 -2.04 -2.92
CA ARG A 21 -16.47 -1.09 -3.81
C ARG A 21 -17.13 0.06 -3.03
N GLN A 22 -17.70 -0.21 -1.86
CA GLN A 22 -18.23 0.86 -1.02
C GLN A 22 -17.13 1.77 -0.48
N ALA A 23 -15.98 1.20 -0.09
CA ALA A 23 -14.81 1.99 0.33
C ALA A 23 -14.30 2.90 -0.80
N TRP A 24 -14.24 2.42 -2.04
CA TRP A 24 -13.91 3.25 -3.21
C TRP A 24 -14.86 4.43 -3.35
N ARG A 25 -16.18 4.20 -3.32
CA ARG A 25 -17.17 5.32 -3.38
C ARG A 25 -17.00 6.32 -2.25
N ALA A 26 -16.72 5.84 -1.03
CA ALA A 26 -16.50 6.72 0.11
C ALA A 26 -15.25 7.61 -0.09
N VAL A 27 -14.18 7.06 -0.69
CA VAL A 27 -12.98 7.83 -1.03
C VAL A 27 -13.26 8.84 -2.14
N GLU A 28 -13.99 8.49 -3.20
CA GLU A 28 -14.39 9.44 -4.25
C GLU A 28 -15.18 10.60 -3.66
N GLN A 29 -16.15 10.31 -2.76
CA GLN A 29 -16.97 11.33 -2.11
C GLN A 29 -16.17 12.24 -1.17
N ALA A 30 -15.24 11.67 -0.40
CA ALA A 30 -14.46 12.42 0.57
C ALA A 30 -13.34 13.26 -0.06
N THR A 31 -12.73 12.76 -1.15
CA THR A 31 -11.49 13.33 -1.68
C THR A 31 -11.62 13.89 -3.10
N GLY A 32 -12.68 13.56 -3.83
CA GLY A 32 -12.83 13.88 -5.25
C GLY A 32 -11.94 13.04 -6.18
N ALA A 33 -11.25 12.03 -5.66
CA ALA A 33 -10.53 11.06 -6.50
C ALA A 33 -11.49 10.38 -7.49
N SER A 34 -10.97 9.99 -8.65
CA SER A 34 -11.68 9.19 -9.64
C SER A 34 -11.15 7.78 -9.63
N PHE A 35 -12.00 6.77 -9.79
CA PHE A 35 -11.56 5.39 -9.97
C PHE A 35 -11.99 4.81 -11.31
N ASN A 36 -11.15 3.97 -11.91
CA ASN A 36 -11.52 3.13 -13.03
C ASN A 36 -12.29 1.91 -12.53
N TRP A 37 -13.61 1.95 -12.69
CA TRP A 37 -14.53 0.90 -12.25
C TRP A 37 -14.49 -0.36 -13.12
N GLU A 38 -13.84 -0.33 -14.30
CA GLU A 38 -13.62 -1.52 -15.15
C GLU A 38 -12.80 -2.59 -14.42
N PHE A 39 -12.00 -2.21 -13.41
CA PHE A 39 -11.30 -3.16 -12.55
C PHE A 39 -12.20 -4.30 -12.07
N TRP A 40 -13.46 -4.01 -11.72
CA TRP A 40 -14.37 -5.00 -11.15
C TRP A 40 -14.92 -6.02 -12.17
N SER A 41 -14.88 -5.68 -13.47
CA SER A 41 -15.30 -6.56 -14.57
C SER A 41 -14.12 -7.21 -15.30
N GLU A 42 -12.99 -6.50 -15.42
CA GLU A 42 -11.81 -6.95 -16.15
C GLU A 42 -10.84 -7.78 -15.29
N CYS A 43 -10.85 -7.59 -13.97
CA CYS A 43 -10.00 -8.35 -13.05
C CYS A 43 -10.78 -9.36 -12.21
N GLN A 44 -10.04 -10.38 -11.75
CA GLN A 44 -10.46 -11.28 -10.68
C GLN A 44 -9.75 -10.88 -9.37
N PRO A 45 -10.27 -9.88 -8.62
CA PRO A 45 -9.62 -9.37 -7.41
C PRO A 45 -9.49 -10.45 -6.35
N ARG A 46 -8.40 -10.40 -5.59
CA ARG A 46 -8.14 -11.25 -4.43
C ARG A 46 -7.91 -10.41 -3.20
N ARG A 47 -8.32 -10.90 -2.03
CA ARG A 47 -8.04 -10.20 -0.76
C ARG A 47 -6.61 -10.48 -0.32
N SER A 48 -5.65 -10.06 -1.15
CA SER A 48 -4.22 -10.30 -0.93
C SER A 48 -3.40 -9.04 -1.19
N THR A 49 -2.79 -8.50 -0.13
CA THR A 49 -2.08 -7.20 -0.19
C THR A 49 -0.58 -7.32 0.09
N TYR A 50 -0.14 -8.46 0.61
CA TYR A 50 1.28 -8.74 0.85
C TYR A 50 2.13 -8.72 -0.43
N PRO A 51 1.66 -9.19 -1.61
CA PRO A 51 2.43 -9.11 -2.85
C PRO A 51 2.81 -7.66 -3.21
N ALA A 52 1.83 -6.75 -3.19
CA ALA A 52 2.07 -5.33 -3.43
C ALA A 52 3.00 -4.70 -2.37
N CYS A 53 2.88 -5.11 -1.10
CA CYS A 53 3.79 -4.64 -0.06
C CYS A 53 5.24 -5.09 -0.31
N ARG A 54 5.43 -6.36 -0.71
CA ARG A 54 6.75 -6.89 -1.08
C ARG A 54 7.33 -6.17 -2.30
N ALA A 55 6.51 -5.85 -3.31
CA ALA A 55 6.97 -5.11 -4.48
C ALA A 55 7.55 -3.74 -4.12
N VAL A 56 6.90 -2.99 -3.24
CA VAL A 56 7.40 -1.69 -2.74
C VAL A 56 8.73 -1.84 -1.99
N LEU A 57 8.82 -2.80 -1.07
CA LEU A 57 10.03 -3.06 -0.29
C LEU A 57 11.19 -3.53 -1.17
N LEU A 58 10.90 -4.38 -2.14
CA LEU A 58 11.88 -4.87 -3.10
C LEU A 58 12.38 -3.74 -3.99
N ALA A 59 11.49 -2.87 -4.50
CA ALA A 59 11.88 -1.72 -5.29
C ALA A 59 12.88 -0.84 -4.55
N GLU A 60 12.59 -0.49 -3.29
CA GLU A 60 13.51 0.30 -2.45
C GLU A 60 14.85 -0.41 -2.23
N ARG A 61 14.83 -1.73 -2.02
CA ARG A 61 16.05 -2.53 -1.86
C ARG A 61 16.91 -2.58 -3.13
N LEU A 62 16.30 -2.66 -4.31
CA LEU A 62 17.02 -2.75 -5.58
C LEU A 62 17.55 -1.39 -6.03
N ARG A 63 16.81 -0.31 -5.76
CA ARG A 63 17.23 1.06 -6.04
C ARG A 63 16.65 1.99 -4.97
N SER A 64 17.53 2.63 -4.21
CA SER A 64 17.11 3.60 -3.19
C SER A 64 16.24 4.71 -3.81
N GLY A 65 15.13 5.03 -3.15
CA GLY A 65 14.11 5.96 -3.62
C GLY A 65 13.09 5.37 -4.59
N ALA A 66 13.23 4.11 -5.02
CA ALA A 66 12.25 3.47 -5.90
C ALA A 66 11.03 2.90 -5.15
N GLY A 67 11.07 2.75 -3.82
CA GLY A 67 9.94 2.29 -3.02
C GLY A 67 8.71 3.21 -3.17
N PRO A 68 8.83 4.53 -2.93
CA PRO A 68 7.75 5.48 -3.15
C PRO A 68 7.22 5.48 -4.59
N LEU A 69 8.11 5.37 -5.59
CA LEU A 69 7.72 5.30 -7.00
C LEU A 69 6.90 4.04 -7.30
N MET A 70 7.30 2.89 -6.74
CA MET A 70 6.55 1.64 -6.85
C MET A 70 5.20 1.71 -6.16
N PHE A 71 5.14 2.35 -4.98
CA PHE A 71 3.89 2.57 -4.26
C PHE A 71 2.90 3.37 -5.12
N ASP A 72 3.33 4.48 -5.71
CA ASP A 72 2.48 5.30 -6.60
C ASP A 72 2.08 4.54 -7.87
N ARG A 73 3.03 3.82 -8.48
CA ARG A 73 2.80 3.03 -9.69
C ARG A 73 1.76 1.93 -9.48
N ILE A 74 1.81 1.24 -8.33
CA ILE A 74 0.82 0.22 -7.93
C ILE A 74 -0.56 0.86 -7.75
N GLN A 75 -0.64 2.03 -7.11
CA GLN A 75 -1.90 2.74 -6.96
C GLN A 75 -2.50 3.12 -8.31
N GLN A 76 -1.70 3.67 -9.24
CA GLN A 76 -2.16 3.97 -10.59
C GLN A 76 -2.66 2.72 -11.32
N ALA A 77 -1.90 1.62 -11.26
CA ALA A 77 -2.29 0.35 -11.87
C ALA A 77 -3.64 -0.16 -11.36
N TYR A 78 -3.82 -0.14 -10.04
CA TYR A 78 -5.03 -0.66 -9.39
C TYR A 78 -6.24 0.26 -9.60
N TYR A 79 -6.07 1.55 -9.36
CA TYR A 79 -7.16 2.51 -9.27
C TYR A 79 -7.51 3.17 -10.61
N GLN A 80 -6.60 3.19 -11.59
CA GLN A 80 -6.80 3.90 -12.87
C GLN A 80 -6.69 2.98 -14.09
N GLU A 81 -5.84 1.95 -14.06
CA GLU A 81 -5.56 1.11 -15.23
C GLU A 81 -6.29 -0.23 -15.23
N ALA A 82 -7.13 -0.50 -14.22
CA ALA A 82 -7.82 -1.78 -14.06
C ALA A 82 -6.87 -2.99 -14.07
N ARG A 83 -5.73 -2.89 -13.36
CA ARG A 83 -4.73 -3.97 -13.23
C ARG A 83 -4.65 -4.46 -11.79
N ASN A 84 -4.62 -5.77 -11.58
CA ASN A 84 -4.70 -6.37 -10.26
C ASN A 84 -3.33 -6.41 -9.54
N PRO A 85 -3.16 -5.69 -8.41
CA PRO A 85 -1.89 -5.62 -7.70
C PRO A 85 -1.59 -6.87 -6.85
N SER A 86 -2.51 -7.84 -6.79
CA SER A 86 -2.25 -9.16 -6.21
C SER A 86 -1.53 -10.10 -7.18
N ASP A 87 -1.49 -9.78 -8.48
CA ASP A 87 -0.84 -10.60 -9.52
C ASP A 87 0.66 -10.29 -9.61
N ALA A 88 1.50 -11.32 -9.54
CA ALA A 88 2.94 -11.16 -9.66
C ALA A 88 3.34 -10.57 -11.02
N GLU A 89 2.70 -11.02 -12.11
CA GLU A 89 2.94 -10.50 -13.47
C GLU A 89 2.68 -9.00 -13.56
N THR A 90 1.59 -8.52 -12.94
CA THR A 90 1.31 -7.09 -12.83
C THR A 90 2.48 -6.40 -12.15
N LEU A 91 2.87 -6.85 -10.95
CA LEU A 91 3.93 -6.20 -10.15
C LEU A 91 5.30 -6.20 -10.85
N VAL A 92 5.66 -7.27 -11.56
CA VAL A 92 6.90 -7.34 -12.36
C VAL A 92 6.85 -6.32 -13.50
N ALA A 93 5.72 -6.23 -14.22
CA ALA A 93 5.54 -5.22 -15.26
C ALA A 93 5.62 -3.78 -14.71
N LEU A 94 5.10 -3.53 -13.50
CA LEU A 94 5.26 -2.22 -12.84
C LEU A 94 6.72 -1.94 -12.46
N GLY A 95 7.48 -2.96 -12.06
CA GLY A 95 8.92 -2.85 -11.81
C GLY A 95 9.68 -2.44 -13.08
N ARG A 96 9.33 -3.03 -14.22
CA ARG A 96 9.87 -2.67 -15.54
C ARG A 96 9.61 -1.20 -15.88
N ASP A 97 8.38 -0.72 -15.68
CA ASP A 97 8.01 0.68 -15.92
C ASP A 97 8.88 1.66 -15.12
N LEU A 98 9.46 1.19 -14.02
CA LEU A 98 10.37 1.95 -13.16
C LEU A 98 11.85 1.66 -13.44
N GLU A 99 12.19 0.99 -14.54
CA GLU A 99 13.56 0.64 -14.94
C GLU A 99 14.28 -0.26 -13.91
N LEU A 100 13.53 -1.11 -13.21
CA LEU A 100 14.11 -2.19 -12.39
C LEU A 100 14.35 -3.42 -13.28
N ASP A 101 15.41 -4.19 -13.00
CA ASP A 101 15.70 -5.42 -13.75
C ASP A 101 14.60 -6.47 -13.52
N ASP A 102 13.86 -6.79 -14.57
CA ASP A 102 12.73 -7.74 -14.51
C ASP A 102 13.11 -9.10 -13.95
N GLY A 103 14.23 -9.67 -14.39
CA GLY A 103 14.65 -11.02 -14.01
C GLY A 103 15.10 -11.08 -12.55
N VAL A 104 15.69 -10.00 -12.04
CA VAL A 104 15.95 -9.84 -10.60
C VAL A 104 14.64 -9.62 -9.85
N PHE A 105 13.77 -8.74 -10.33
CA PHE A 105 12.54 -8.37 -9.64
C PHE A 105 11.61 -9.59 -9.49
N GLU A 106 11.37 -10.32 -10.57
CA GLU A 106 10.56 -11.54 -10.60
C GLU A 106 11.08 -12.59 -9.62
N ARG A 107 12.40 -12.85 -9.64
CA ARG A 107 13.03 -13.82 -8.75
C ARG A 107 12.95 -13.40 -7.28
N GLU A 108 13.12 -12.11 -6.99
CA GLU A 108 13.21 -11.60 -5.62
C GLU A 108 11.86 -11.24 -5.00
N LEU A 109 10.79 -11.05 -5.79
CA LEU A 109 9.48 -10.57 -5.30
C LEU A 109 8.92 -11.46 -4.19
N SER A 110 9.08 -12.77 -4.33
CA SER A 110 8.64 -13.77 -3.35
C SER A 110 9.81 -14.48 -2.67
N SER A 111 11.02 -13.91 -2.72
CA SER A 111 12.18 -14.53 -2.07
C SER A 111 12.09 -14.44 -0.54
N PRO A 112 12.74 -15.37 0.19
CA PRO A 112 12.80 -15.30 1.64
C PRO A 112 13.34 -13.98 2.18
N GLY A 113 14.26 -13.34 1.44
CA GLY A 113 14.83 -12.04 1.80
C GLY A 113 13.78 -10.92 1.77
N THR A 114 12.98 -10.85 0.71
CA THR A 114 11.89 -9.85 0.60
C THR A 114 10.76 -10.14 1.58
N GLN A 115 10.47 -11.42 1.82
CA GLN A 115 9.50 -11.83 2.85
C GLN A 115 9.94 -11.39 4.26
N ALA A 116 11.23 -11.53 4.60
CA ALA A 116 11.76 -11.07 5.89
C ALA A 116 11.64 -9.54 6.07
N LEU A 117 11.81 -8.76 4.99
CA LEU A 117 11.55 -7.31 5.04
C LEU A 117 10.10 -7.00 5.37
N LEU A 118 9.16 -7.70 4.72
CA LEU A 118 7.73 -7.53 5.01
C LEU A 118 7.42 -7.92 6.46
N GLU A 119 7.97 -9.02 6.96
CA GLU A 119 7.76 -9.46 8.34
C GLU A 119 8.29 -8.46 9.37
N ALA A 120 9.44 -7.83 9.09
CA ALA A 120 9.99 -6.76 9.92
C ALA A 120 9.04 -5.55 9.97
N ASP A 121 8.51 -5.13 8.82
CA ASP A 121 7.54 -4.03 8.72
C ASP A 121 6.22 -4.34 9.45
N LEU A 122 5.71 -5.56 9.29
CA LEU A 122 4.49 -6.01 9.98
C LEU A 122 4.70 -6.08 11.49
N LYS A 123 5.89 -6.48 11.94
CA LYS A 123 6.27 -6.49 13.35
C LYS A 123 6.33 -5.06 13.89
N PHE A 124 7.02 -4.16 13.19
CA PHE A 124 7.11 -2.76 13.57
C PHE A 124 5.73 -2.09 13.65
N ARG A 125 4.83 -2.36 12.68
CA ARG A 125 3.43 -1.91 12.75
C ARG A 125 2.72 -2.36 14.03
N ARG A 126 2.90 -3.62 14.44
CA ARG A 126 2.31 -4.15 15.68
C ARG A 126 2.89 -3.49 16.92
N GLU A 127 4.19 -3.22 16.94
CA GLU A 127 4.85 -2.48 18.03
C GLU A 127 4.34 -1.04 18.16
N LEU A 128 3.90 -0.45 17.06
CA LEU A 128 3.24 0.86 17.03
C LEU A 128 1.74 0.82 17.40
N ASN A 129 1.16 -0.36 17.64
CA ASN A 129 -0.28 -0.55 17.86
C ASN A 129 -1.17 0.03 16.74
N VAL A 130 -0.70 -0.01 15.49
CA VAL A 130 -1.46 0.48 14.33
C VAL A 130 -2.37 -0.61 13.77
N HIS A 131 -3.67 -0.34 13.74
CA HIS A 131 -4.72 -1.28 13.29
C HIS A 131 -5.56 -0.75 12.12
N SER A 132 -5.44 0.53 11.78
CA SER A 132 -6.17 1.20 10.70
C SER A 132 -5.18 1.88 9.74
N PHE A 133 -5.68 2.29 8.58
CA PHE A 133 -4.87 2.98 7.57
C PHE A 133 -5.68 4.06 6.85
N PRO A 134 -5.03 5.14 6.39
CA PRO A 134 -3.65 5.52 6.72
C PRO A 134 -3.54 5.95 8.20
N THR A 135 -2.37 5.76 8.81
CA THR A 135 -2.08 6.25 10.17
C THR A 135 -0.78 7.03 10.13
N LEU A 136 -0.79 8.22 10.72
CA LEU A 136 0.40 9.06 10.85
C LEU A 136 0.77 9.18 12.33
N ILE A 137 2.01 8.85 12.65
CA ILE A 137 2.56 8.94 14.01
C ILE A 137 3.76 9.89 13.99
N LEU A 138 3.76 10.84 14.92
CA LEU A 138 4.92 11.68 15.22
C LEU A 138 5.74 11.02 16.32
N GLU A 139 7.01 10.73 16.04
CA GLU A 139 7.99 10.28 17.03
C GLU A 139 8.97 11.43 17.34
N SER A 140 9.11 11.78 18.62
CA SER A 140 10.00 12.83 19.10
C SER A 140 10.67 12.39 20.41
N GLY A 141 11.93 11.98 20.32
CA GLY A 141 12.61 11.29 21.42
C GLY A 141 11.88 9.99 21.77
N ASP A 142 11.63 9.76 23.06
CA ASP A 142 10.92 8.56 23.53
C ASP A 142 9.39 8.68 23.46
N LYS A 143 8.85 9.76 22.88
CA LYS A 143 7.41 9.99 22.78
C LYS A 143 6.90 9.73 21.37
N ARG A 144 5.79 8.99 21.29
CA ARG A 144 5.02 8.78 20.06
C ARG A 144 3.61 9.32 20.24
N VAL A 145 3.15 10.10 19.27
CA VAL A 145 1.80 10.67 19.23
C VAL A 145 1.16 10.32 17.90
N VAL A 146 -0.02 9.72 17.95
CA VAL A 146 -0.83 9.48 16.75
C VAL A 146 -1.44 10.81 16.32
N LEU A 147 -1.11 11.28 15.11
CA LEU A 147 -1.64 12.52 14.54
C LEU A 147 -2.97 12.29 13.82
N THR A 148 -3.10 11.15 13.12
CA THR A 148 -4.36 10.76 12.48
C THR A 148 -4.47 9.24 12.35
N GLU A 149 -5.71 8.74 12.43
CA GLU A 149 -6.12 7.39 12.08
C GLU A 149 -7.26 7.49 11.06
N GLY A 150 -6.94 7.24 9.80
CA GLY A 150 -7.84 7.45 8.66
C GLY A 150 -7.49 8.68 7.84
N TYR A 151 -8.31 8.93 6.81
CA TYR A 151 -8.17 10.10 5.96
C TYR A 151 -8.39 11.40 6.76
N SER A 152 -7.48 12.34 6.58
CA SER A 152 -7.55 13.69 7.15
C SER A 152 -6.85 14.65 6.20
N ASP A 153 -7.36 15.88 6.07
CA ASP A 153 -6.73 16.90 5.24
C ASP A 153 -5.46 17.46 5.90
N ALA A 154 -4.66 18.19 5.12
CA ALA A 154 -3.38 18.72 5.61
C ALA A 154 -3.56 19.73 6.75
N GLU A 155 -4.63 20.52 6.74
CA GLU A 155 -4.89 21.53 7.76
C GLU A 155 -5.17 20.87 9.12
N GLN A 156 -6.00 19.84 9.12
CA GLN A 156 -6.31 19.03 10.30
C GLN A 156 -5.07 18.34 10.86
N VAL A 157 -4.24 17.73 10.00
CA VAL A 157 -2.99 17.08 10.45
C VAL A 157 -2.03 18.11 11.06
N LEU A 158 -1.83 19.26 10.41
CA LEU A 158 -0.97 20.33 10.91
C LEU A 158 -1.46 20.89 12.24
N ALA A 159 -2.77 20.96 12.46
CA ALA A 159 -3.35 21.42 13.72
C ALA A 159 -3.05 20.47 14.91
N GLN A 160 -2.71 19.21 14.65
CA GLN A 160 -2.35 18.23 15.69
C GLN A 160 -0.88 18.29 16.10
N LEU A 161 -0.04 19.06 15.38
CA LEU A 161 1.38 19.16 15.71
C LEU A 161 1.58 19.87 17.06
N PRO A 162 2.46 19.34 17.95
CA PRO A 162 2.79 20.00 19.19
C PRO A 162 3.34 21.41 18.94
N ARG A 163 2.81 22.41 19.65
CA ARG A 163 3.33 23.79 19.57
C ARG A 163 4.82 23.79 19.95
N GLY A 164 5.69 24.19 19.00
CA GLY A 164 7.14 24.24 19.18
C GLY A 164 7.93 23.11 18.50
N ALA A 165 7.26 22.17 17.82
CA ALA A 165 7.92 21.30 16.85
C ALA A 165 8.27 22.13 15.61
N ASN A 166 9.48 22.68 15.56
CA ASN A 166 10.01 23.24 14.32
C ASN A 166 10.43 22.08 13.39
N PRO A 167 10.12 22.16 12.08
CA PRO A 167 10.64 21.20 11.10
C PRO A 167 12.18 21.24 11.00
#